data_AF-A0A1N7QBB1-F1
#
_entry.id   AF-A0A1N7QBB1-F1
#
_cell.length_a   1.000
_cell.length_b   1.000
_cell.length_c   1.000
_cell.angle_alpha   90.00
_cell.angle_beta   90.00
_cell.angle_gamma   90.00
#
_symmetry.space_group_name_H-M   'P 1'
#
loop_
_entity.id
_entity.type
_entity.pdbx_description
1 polymer ?
#
loop_
_entity_poly.entity_id
_entity_poly.type
_entity_poly.pdbx_seq_one_letter_code
_entity_poly.pdbx_strand_id
1 'polypeptide(L)'
;MILPGKEEFDLREYRYIYIQSGNGKITKDNFVNIIASANSPLIPKKGGVLSENFIIITPDNKHFYGLSYSKDLIGWRQQIEKGIVILDLNIGEIKDGKYFSILNGEKYKLEDCQFERYNFYDETGNLIKSNTPVEKEKIL
;
A
#
# COMPACT_ATOMS: atom_id res chain seq x y z
N MET A 1 15.14 -6.98 4.14
CA MET A 1 13.77 -6.42 4.09
C MET A 1 13.05 -7.13 2.95
N ILE A 2 11.76 -7.42 3.08
CA ILE A 2 10.98 -8.07 2.00
C ILE A 2 10.04 -7.00 1.42
N LEU A 3 9.83 -7.01 0.11
CA LEU A 3 8.83 -6.16 -0.55
C LEU A 3 7.42 -6.62 -0.16
N PRO A 4 6.61 -5.80 0.54
CA PRO A 4 5.28 -6.21 0.98
C PRO A 4 4.37 -6.64 -0.18
N GLY A 5 3.76 -7.82 -0.08
CA GLY A 5 2.89 -8.35 -1.14
C GLY A 5 3.61 -8.95 -2.35
N LYS A 6 4.95 -9.03 -2.37
CA LYS A 6 5.68 -9.76 -3.42
C LYS A 6 5.39 -11.26 -3.37
N GLU A 7 5.33 -11.80 -2.16
CA GLU A 7 4.93 -13.19 -1.89
C GLU A 7 3.51 -13.20 -1.34
N GLU A 8 2.73 -14.20 -1.74
CA GLU A 8 1.38 -14.41 -1.21
C GLU A 8 1.46 -15.00 0.20
N PHE A 9 0.63 -14.49 1.10
CA PHE A 9 0.51 -14.96 2.48
C PHE A 9 -0.96 -15.22 2.80
N ASP A 10 -1.32 -16.45 3.13
CA ASP A 10 -2.72 -16.88 3.36
C ASP A 10 -3.47 -16.07 4.45
N LEU A 11 -2.73 -15.41 5.34
CA LEU A 11 -3.30 -14.68 6.48
C LEU A 11 -3.27 -13.15 6.29
N ARG A 12 -2.73 -12.65 5.18
CA ARG A 12 -2.56 -11.21 4.95
C ARG A 12 -2.57 -10.85 3.46
N GLU A 13 -3.33 -9.82 3.13
CA GLU A 13 -3.33 -9.23 1.79
C GLU A 13 -2.75 -7.84 1.79
N TYR A 14 -2.09 -7.49 0.70
CA TYR A 14 -1.39 -6.23 0.51
C TYR A 14 -2.01 -5.48 -0.66
N ARG A 15 -2.14 -4.16 -0.52
CA ARG A 15 -2.60 -3.24 -1.55
C ARG A 15 -1.78 -1.96 -1.49
N TYR A 16 -1.68 -1.28 -2.62
CA TYR A 16 -0.90 -0.07 -2.78
C TYR A 16 -1.80 1.04 -3.31
N ILE A 17 -1.93 2.14 -2.57
CA ILE A 17 -2.92 3.18 -2.86
C ILE A 17 -2.23 4.39 -3.48
N TYR A 18 -2.72 4.84 -4.64
CA TYR A 18 -2.27 6.09 -5.21
C TYR A 18 -2.73 7.26 -4.35
N ILE A 19 -1.79 8.06 -3.86
CA ILE A 19 -2.09 9.30 -3.15
C ILE A 19 -1.56 10.44 -4.00
N GLN A 20 -2.46 11.25 -4.57
CA GLN A 20 -2.07 12.41 -5.36
C GLN A 20 -1.53 13.51 -4.45
N SER A 21 -0.28 13.91 -4.69
CA SER A 21 0.32 15.10 -4.06
C SER A 21 -0.53 16.33 -4.37
N GLY A 22 -1.03 17.01 -3.33
CA GLY A 22 -1.73 18.30 -3.47
C GLY A 22 -3.20 18.32 -3.01
N ASN A 23 -3.83 17.18 -2.75
CA ASN A 23 -5.26 17.17 -2.32
C ASN A 23 -5.49 17.45 -0.83
N GLY A 24 -4.41 17.66 -0.04
CA GLY A 24 -4.40 18.14 1.35
C GLY A 24 -5.08 17.26 2.42
N LYS A 25 -6.05 16.43 2.03
CA LYS A 25 -6.88 15.63 2.96
C LYS A 25 -6.31 14.24 3.21
N ILE A 26 -5.77 13.59 2.18
CA ILE A 26 -5.20 12.24 2.25
C ILE A 26 -3.67 12.33 2.18
N THR A 27 -3.01 11.81 3.20
CA THR A 27 -1.56 11.81 3.36
C THR A 27 -1.07 10.41 3.69
N LYS A 28 0.24 10.18 3.57
CA LYS A 28 0.89 8.92 3.92
C LYS A 28 0.66 8.47 5.38
N ASP A 29 0.31 9.40 6.26
CA ASP A 29 0.10 9.14 7.69
C ASP A 29 -1.37 8.85 8.05
N ASN A 30 -2.34 9.22 7.18
CA ASN A 30 -3.77 9.08 7.50
C ASN A 30 -4.56 8.23 6.48
N PHE A 31 -3.99 7.87 5.33
CA PHE A 31 -4.73 7.22 4.24
C PHE A 31 -5.43 5.94 4.65
N VAL A 32 -4.79 5.10 5.46
CA VAL A 32 -5.38 3.84 5.95
C VAL A 32 -6.69 4.12 6.70
N ASN A 33 -6.68 5.08 7.62
CA ASN A 33 -7.84 5.43 8.42
C ASN A 33 -8.93 6.07 7.55
N ILE A 34 -8.56 6.94 6.62
CA ILE A 34 -9.52 7.61 5.72
C ILE A 34 -10.22 6.57 4.83
N ILE A 35 -9.46 5.68 4.19
CA ILE A 35 -10.01 4.65 3.30
C ILE A 35 -10.87 3.66 4.09
N ALA A 36 -10.39 3.19 5.25
CA ALA A 36 -11.14 2.25 6.07
C ALA A 36 -12.43 2.84 6.66
N SER A 37 -12.47 4.15 6.94
CA SER A 37 -13.66 4.83 7.50
C SER A 37 -14.61 5.42 6.44
N ALA A 38 -14.22 5.47 5.17
CA ALA A 38 -15.05 6.02 4.09
C ALA A 38 -16.37 5.25 3.89
N ASN A 39 -16.40 3.94 4.18
CA ASN A 39 -17.62 3.13 4.18
C ASN A 39 -18.05 2.80 5.63
N SER A 40 -19.29 3.14 6.00
CA SER A 40 -19.86 2.83 7.31
C SER A 40 -21.24 2.18 7.16
N PRO A 41 -21.57 1.13 7.95
CA PRO A 41 -20.74 0.49 8.96
C PRO A 41 -19.58 -0.34 8.37
N LEU A 42 -18.61 -0.71 9.22
CA LEU A 42 -17.52 -1.62 8.84
C LEU A 42 -18.08 -2.98 8.40
N ILE A 43 -17.63 -3.45 7.24
CA ILE A 43 -17.88 -4.81 6.75
C ILE A 43 -17.09 -5.90 7.51
N PRO A 44 -15.78 -5.73 7.82
CA PRO A 44 -15.00 -6.80 8.45
C PRO A 44 -15.49 -7.10 9.88
N LYS A 45 -15.47 -8.38 10.25
CA LYS A 45 -15.87 -8.87 11.58
C LYS A 45 -14.70 -9.00 12.54
N LYS A 46 -13.47 -9.09 12.04
CA LYS A 46 -12.24 -9.27 12.83
C LYS A 46 -11.00 -8.78 12.09
N GLY A 47 -9.92 -8.55 12.84
CA GLY A 47 -8.63 -8.16 12.27
C GLY A 47 -8.46 -6.66 12.19
N GLY A 48 -7.59 -6.23 11.29
CA GLY A 48 -7.22 -4.83 11.15
C GLY A 48 -6.52 -4.60 9.82
N VAL A 49 -6.47 -3.33 9.46
CA VAL A 49 -5.71 -2.80 8.33
C VAL A 49 -4.65 -1.85 8.87
N LEU A 50 -3.45 -1.88 8.29
CA LEU A 50 -2.33 -1.04 8.72
C LEU A 50 -1.52 -0.56 7.52
N SER A 51 -0.74 0.50 7.75
CA SER A 51 0.23 1.01 6.78
C SER A 51 1.45 0.11 6.79
N GLU A 52 1.92 -0.30 5.61
CA GLU A 52 3.19 -1.00 5.44
C GLU A 52 4.39 -0.04 5.51
N ASN A 53 4.11 1.27 5.56
CA ASN A 53 5.09 2.34 5.52
C ASN A 53 6.09 2.19 4.36
N PHE A 54 5.59 1.71 3.23
CA PHE A 54 6.34 1.37 2.03
C PHE A 54 5.69 2.01 0.82
N ILE A 55 6.49 2.42 -0.14
CA ILE A 55 6.04 3.13 -1.34
C ILE A 55 6.59 2.41 -2.56
N ILE A 56 5.72 2.15 -3.53
CA ILE A 56 6.12 1.80 -4.90
C ILE A 56 5.96 3.05 -5.75
N ILE A 57 7.04 3.46 -6.39
CA ILE A 57 7.09 4.58 -7.33
C ILE A 57 7.20 3.99 -8.72
N THR A 58 6.20 4.26 -9.53
CA THR A 58 6.09 3.79 -10.92
C THR A 58 6.99 4.61 -11.86
N PRO A 59 7.32 4.11 -13.06
CA PRO A 59 8.15 4.83 -14.03
C PRO A 59 7.61 6.21 -14.46
N ASP A 60 6.30 6.42 -14.35
CA ASP A 60 5.62 7.71 -14.59
C ASP A 60 5.53 8.57 -13.32
N ASN A 61 6.31 8.23 -12.28
CA ASN A 61 6.45 8.97 -11.03
C ASN A 61 5.18 9.01 -10.16
N LYS A 62 4.23 8.09 -10.34
CA LYS A 62 3.09 7.94 -9.42
C LYS A 62 3.53 7.18 -8.18
N HIS A 63 3.20 7.73 -7.01
CA HIS A 63 3.55 7.18 -5.71
C HIS A 63 2.38 6.39 -5.13
N PHE A 64 2.59 5.11 -4.87
CA PHE A 64 1.59 4.23 -4.28
C PHE A 64 2.03 3.75 -2.90
N TYR A 65 1.17 3.97 -1.90
CA TYR A 65 1.45 3.72 -0.49
C TYR A 65 0.87 2.37 -0.06
N GLY A 66 1.72 1.51 0.49
CA GLY A 66 1.37 0.16 0.88
C GLY A 66 0.53 0.11 2.15
N LEU A 67 -0.54 -0.67 2.11
CA LEU A 67 -1.30 -1.12 3.26
C LEU A 67 -1.46 -2.63 3.21
N SER A 68 -1.78 -3.22 4.36
CA SER A 68 -2.18 -4.62 4.41
C SER A 68 -3.25 -4.87 5.46
N TYR A 69 -3.99 -5.96 5.30
CA TYR A 69 -5.06 -6.37 6.20
C TYR A 69 -5.05 -7.88 6.44
N SER A 70 -5.61 -8.29 7.59
CA SER A 70 -5.52 -9.68 8.07
C SER A 70 -6.81 -10.16 8.76
N LYS A 71 -6.88 -11.48 8.99
CA LYS A 71 -7.99 -12.22 9.64
C LYS A 71 -9.27 -12.31 8.79
N ASP A 72 -10.03 -11.22 8.65
CA ASP A 72 -11.23 -11.20 7.80
C ASP A 72 -10.88 -10.63 6.43
N LEU A 73 -10.14 -11.42 5.63
CA LEU A 73 -9.61 -10.95 4.35
C LEU A 73 -10.70 -10.50 3.39
N ILE A 74 -11.82 -11.24 3.33
CA ILE A 74 -12.95 -10.89 2.45
C ILE A 74 -13.59 -9.59 2.93
N GLY A 75 -13.88 -9.46 4.23
CA GLY A 75 -14.51 -8.26 4.76
C GLY A 75 -13.62 -7.02 4.62
N TRP A 76 -12.32 -7.14 4.88
CA TRP A 76 -11.37 -6.06 4.70
C TRP A 76 -11.17 -5.69 3.23
N ARG A 77 -11.07 -6.66 2.33
CA ARG A 77 -10.98 -6.39 0.88
C ARG A 77 -12.17 -5.57 0.40
N GLN A 78 -13.38 -6.01 0.72
CA GLN A 78 -14.61 -5.27 0.37
C GLN A 78 -14.64 -3.87 0.99
N GLN A 79 -14.21 -3.72 2.25
CA GLN A 79 -14.15 -2.43 2.93
C GLN A 79 -13.19 -1.47 2.24
N ILE A 80 -11.99 -1.94 1.89
CA ILE A 80 -10.97 -1.13 1.20
C ILE A 80 -11.42 -0.78 -0.21
N GLU A 81 -11.91 -1.73 -0.99
CA GLU A 81 -12.39 -1.49 -2.36
C GLU A 81 -13.52 -0.46 -2.38
N LYS A 82 -14.50 -0.55 -1.46
CA LYS A 82 -15.54 0.48 -1.33
C LYS A 82 -14.98 1.83 -0.95
N GLY A 83 -14.04 1.89 -0.01
CA GLY A 83 -13.40 3.14 0.38
C GLY A 83 -12.66 3.81 -0.77
N ILE A 84 -11.96 3.02 -1.60
CA ILE A 84 -11.28 3.49 -2.81
C ILE A 84 -12.28 4.09 -3.81
N VAL A 85 -13.41 3.41 -4.05
CA VAL A 85 -14.45 3.92 -4.95
C VAL A 85 -15.09 5.22 -4.42
N ILE A 86 -15.43 5.28 -3.13
CA ILE A 86 -16.04 6.47 -2.51
C ILE A 86 -15.11 7.68 -2.57
N LEU A 87 -13.81 7.45 -2.42
CA LEU A 87 -12.79 8.50 -2.41
C LEU A 87 -12.21 8.81 -3.79
N ASP A 88 -12.69 8.14 -4.84
CA ASP A 88 -12.18 8.25 -6.21
C ASP A 88 -10.65 8.07 -6.29
N LEU A 89 -10.15 7.04 -5.62
CA LEU A 89 -8.72 6.71 -5.57
C LEU A 89 -8.39 5.56 -6.52
N ASN A 90 -7.10 5.42 -6.81
CA ASN A 90 -6.58 4.28 -7.58
C ASN A 90 -5.83 3.31 -6.67
N ILE A 91 -5.91 2.02 -6.98
CA ILE A 91 -5.36 0.94 -6.18
C ILE A 91 -4.56 -0.01 -7.07
N GLY A 92 -3.42 -0.47 -6.57
CA GLY A 92 -2.58 -1.45 -7.21
C GLY A 92 -2.23 -2.61 -6.28
N GLU A 93 -1.71 -3.66 -6.88
CA GLU A 93 -1.24 -4.87 -6.21
C GLU A 93 -0.06 -5.48 -6.98
N ILE A 94 0.71 -6.31 -6.30
CA ILE A 94 1.77 -7.08 -6.95
C ILE A 94 1.17 -8.41 -7.44
N LYS A 95 1.47 -8.78 -8.68
CA LYS A 95 1.08 -10.03 -9.33
C LYS A 95 2.30 -10.85 -9.72
N ASP A 96 2.22 -12.15 -9.49
CA ASP A 96 3.26 -13.15 -9.81
C ASP A 96 4.64 -12.83 -9.20
N GLY A 97 4.69 -11.99 -8.16
CA GLY A 97 5.92 -11.47 -7.57
C GLY A 97 6.79 -10.63 -8.51
N LYS A 98 6.26 -10.23 -9.68
CA LYS A 98 7.03 -9.62 -10.78
C LYS A 98 6.46 -8.32 -11.31
N TYR A 99 5.14 -8.16 -11.23
CA TYR A 99 4.44 -7.03 -11.83
C TYR A 99 3.66 -6.24 -10.81
N PHE A 100 3.75 -4.92 -10.88
CA PHE A 100 2.84 -4.03 -10.19
C PHE A 100 1.67 -3.69 -11.12
N SER A 101 0.48 -4.18 -10.79
CA SER A 101 -0.73 -4.02 -11.60
C SER A 101 -1.69 -3.05 -10.91
N ILE A 102 -2.17 -2.06 -11.65
CA ILE A 102 -3.11 -1.05 -11.19
C ILE A 102 -4.50 -1.40 -11.69
N LEU A 103 -5.54 -1.12 -10.89
CA LEU A 103 -6.92 -1.45 -11.22
C LEU A 103 -7.41 -0.79 -12.53
N ASN A 104 -6.86 0.36 -12.90
CA ASN A 104 -7.16 1.05 -14.17
C ASN A 104 -6.59 0.34 -15.41
N GLY A 105 -5.89 -0.79 -15.25
CA GLY A 105 -5.30 -1.59 -16.33
C GLY A 105 -3.81 -1.32 -16.58
N GLU A 106 -3.21 -0.31 -15.94
CA GLU A 106 -1.77 -0.07 -16.05
C GLU A 106 -0.98 -1.21 -15.39
N LYS A 107 0.12 -1.63 -16.01
CA LYS A 107 0.96 -2.71 -15.53
C LYS A 107 2.44 -2.36 -15.72
N TYR A 108 3.20 -2.46 -14.64
CA TYR A 108 4.63 -2.17 -14.61
C TYR A 108 5.40 -3.40 -14.14
N LYS A 109 6.60 -3.63 -14.65
CA LYS A 109 7.48 -4.60 -14.02
C LYS A 109 8.06 -3.98 -12.75
N LEU A 110 8.22 -4.79 -11.70
CA LEU A 110 8.85 -4.32 -10.47
C LEU A 110 10.29 -3.84 -10.68
N GLU A 111 11.01 -4.42 -11.66
CA GLU A 111 12.35 -3.99 -12.03
C GLU A 111 12.42 -2.54 -12.54
N ASP A 112 11.32 -2.03 -13.11
CA ASP A 112 11.22 -0.67 -13.62
C ASP A 112 10.78 0.33 -12.52
N CYS A 113 10.17 -0.15 -11.43
CA CYS A 113 9.72 0.68 -10.32
C CYS A 113 10.86 1.08 -9.38
N GLN A 114 10.71 2.21 -8.70
CA GLN A 114 11.53 2.60 -7.54
C GLN A 114 10.76 2.34 -6.25
N PHE A 115 11.48 2.30 -5.13
CA PHE A 115 10.91 1.94 -3.84
C PHE A 115 11.41 2.86 -2.74
N GLU A 116 10.54 3.20 -1.82
CA GLU A 116 10.89 3.94 -0.62
C GLU A 116 10.21 3.33 0.61
N ARG A 117 10.75 3.64 1.77
CA ARG A 117 10.13 3.39 3.08
C ARG A 117 10.11 4.64 3.92
N TYR A 118 9.19 4.69 4.88
CA TYR A 118 9.06 5.77 5.85
C TYR A 118 8.65 5.20 7.21
N ASN A 119 8.56 6.03 8.25
CA ASN A 119 8.13 5.64 9.60
C ASN A 119 8.68 4.27 10.07
N PHE A 120 9.98 4.05 9.91
CA PHE A 120 10.67 2.81 10.27
C PHE A 120 11.79 3.08 11.28
N TYR A 121 12.15 2.07 12.06
CA TYR A 121 13.30 2.14 12.96
C TYR A 121 14.56 1.69 12.22
N ASP A 122 15.61 2.51 12.28
CA ASP A 122 16.93 2.11 11.79
C ASP A 122 17.63 1.12 12.73
N GLU A 123 18.84 0.68 12.36
CA GLU A 123 19.64 -0.26 13.13
C GLU A 123 20.06 0.24 14.52
N THR A 124 19.96 1.54 14.74
CA THR A 124 20.25 2.20 16.03
C THR A 124 19.00 2.42 16.87
N GLY A 125 17.81 2.03 16.37
CA GLY A 125 16.54 2.23 17.03
C GLY A 125 15.95 3.64 16.87
N ASN A 126 16.49 4.46 15.96
CA ASN A 126 15.94 5.78 15.68
C ASN A 126 14.78 5.69 14.69
N LEU A 127 13.68 6.40 14.99
CA LEU A 127 12.53 6.48 14.09
C LEU A 127 12.81 7.44 12.93
N ILE A 128 12.93 6.88 11.73
CA ILE A 128 13.06 7.63 10.48
C ILE A 128 11.67 7.88 9.89
N LYS A 129 11.24 9.14 9.92
CA LYS A 129 9.92 9.57 9.37
C LYS A 129 9.98 9.99 7.89
N SER A 130 11.16 10.38 7.43
CA SER A 130 11.38 10.78 6.03
C SER A 130 11.26 9.59 5.09
N ASN A 131 10.89 9.88 3.85
CA ASN A 131 10.99 8.90 2.79
C ASN A 131 12.47 8.57 2.56
N THR A 132 12.78 7.27 2.53
CA THR A 132 14.14 6.76 2.35
C THR A 132 14.11 5.75 1.21
N PRO A 133 14.93 5.93 0.15
CA PRO A 133 15.02 4.97 -0.94
C PRO A 133 15.41 3.57 -0.46
N VAL A 134 14.88 2.56 -1.16
CA VAL A 134 15.21 1.15 -0.94
C VAL A 134 15.87 0.60 -2.21
N GLU A 135 17.08 0.06 -2.05
CA GLU A 135 17.82 -0.61 -3.13
C GLU A 135 17.06 -1.86 -3.62
N LYS A 136 16.88 -1.98 -4.94
CA LYS A 136 16.08 -3.05 -5.54
C LYS A 136 16.69 -4.43 -5.29
N GLU A 137 18.02 -4.50 -5.29
CA GLU A 137 18.82 -5.71 -5.06
C GLU A 137 18.58 -6.34 -3.69
N LYS A 138 18.02 -5.57 -2.74
CA LYS A 138 17.70 -6.05 -1.39
C LYS A 138 16.30 -6.63 -1.27
N ILE A 139 15.42 -6.45 -2.27
CA ILE A 139 13.99 -6.75 -2.17
C ILE A 139 13.40 -7.48 -3.39
N LEU A 140 14.03 -7.40 -4.56
CA LEU A 140 13.65 -8.09 -5.80
C LEU A 140 14.38 -9.42 -5.97
#